data_AF-A0AAW5SEX2-F1
#
_entry.id   AF-A0AAW5SEX2-F1
#
_cell.length_a   1.000
_cell.length_b   1.000
_cell.length_c   1.000
_cell.angle_alpha   90.00
_cell.angle_beta   90.00
_cell.angle_gamma   90.00
#
_symmetry.space_group_name_H-M   'P 1'
#
loop_
_entity.id
_entity.type
_entity.pdbx_description
1 polymer ?
#
loop_
_entity_poly.entity_id
_entity_poly.type
_entity_poly.pdbx_seq_one_letter_code
_entity_poly.pdbx_strand_id
1 'polypeptide(L)'
;MPATLHLNLNAIRDIAWDIANVAGTIAVYSFRLRIPLNAPATDTTSLQLCRRLNDSALHLAYVAEQAADELARAMEAVLAYAYNGATLARRTELALIGLAVDAPTPLIGVSTERTSRTVATSAMPALPQDDDGILSEAVLLSGGLDAIAHQPVETAQLRAASATLHDCARRLRASVSSGDRPAATFDHFGGWVDSDFASGLDRLDRAITSWSVTYAKARDEVQGPANIYRRWLVAAAASADQDRSEVGAAAVRACAALHEYSATPIGAVACAAPPRVGHPLP
;
A
#
# COMPACT_ATOMS: atom_id res chain seq x y z
N MET A 1 -13.49 -2.46 43.70
CA MET A 1 -12.44 -1.71 44.43
C MET A 1 -12.16 -0.42 43.68
N PRO A 2 -12.00 0.73 44.35
CA PRO A 2 -11.60 1.96 43.67
C PRO A 2 -10.21 1.73 43.05
N ALA A 3 -10.10 1.84 41.73
CA ALA A 3 -8.84 1.67 41.03
C ALA A 3 -7.97 2.90 41.28
N THR A 4 -6.87 2.72 42.02
CA THR A 4 -5.88 3.78 42.19
C THR A 4 -5.23 4.08 40.83
N LEU A 5 -5.27 5.34 40.40
CA LEU A 5 -4.60 5.78 39.17
C LEU A 5 -3.08 5.68 39.38
N HIS A 6 -2.44 4.77 38.66
CA HIS A 6 -0.98 4.61 38.62
C HIS A 6 -0.50 5.03 37.23
N LEU A 7 0.47 5.94 37.16
CA LEU A 7 1.01 6.49 35.92
C LEU A 7 2.52 6.62 36.01
N ASN A 8 3.25 5.91 35.14
CA ASN A 8 4.67 6.14 34.93
C ASN A 8 4.90 7.05 33.71
N LEU A 9 5.05 8.35 33.96
CA LEU A 9 5.16 9.36 32.89
C LEU A 9 6.38 9.19 31.99
N ASN A 10 7.52 8.75 32.54
CA ASN A 10 8.72 8.52 31.74
C ASN A 10 8.52 7.35 30.77
N ALA A 11 8.01 6.22 31.27
CA ALA A 11 7.71 5.06 30.44
C ALA A 11 6.70 5.39 29.34
N ILE A 12 5.67 6.19 29.64
CA ILE A 12 4.66 6.62 28.66
C ILE A 12 5.29 7.50 27.57
N ARG A 13 6.22 8.40 27.92
CA ARG A 13 6.94 9.23 26.93
C ARG A 13 7.80 8.39 26.01
N ASP A 14 8.51 7.41 26.54
CA ASP A 14 9.34 6.50 25.74
C ASP A 14 8.46 5.67 24.79
N ILE A 15 7.35 5.12 25.28
CA ILE A 15 6.37 4.40 24.45
C ILE A 15 5.82 5.29 23.33
N ALA A 16 5.47 6.55 23.65
CA ALA A 16 4.97 7.49 22.65
C ALA A 16 6.01 7.78 21.56
N TRP A 17 7.29 7.90 21.93
CA TRP A 17 8.38 8.05 20.98
C TRP A 17 8.52 6.84 20.05
N ASP A 18 8.46 5.63 20.60
CA ASP A 18 8.54 4.39 19.82
C ASP A 18 7.36 4.28 18.83
N ILE A 19 6.13 4.63 19.26
CA ILE A 19 4.96 4.68 18.38
C ILE A 19 5.14 5.72 17.27
N ALA A 20 5.68 6.90 17.57
CA ALA A 20 5.96 7.94 16.58
C ALA A 20 6.94 7.45 15.51
N ASN A 21 7.98 6.72 15.91
CA ASN A 21 8.95 6.14 14.97
C ASN A 21 8.30 5.09 14.06
N VAL A 22 7.38 4.27 14.59
CA VAL A 22 6.61 3.31 13.79
C VAL A 22 5.71 4.04 12.79
N ALA A 23 4.97 5.07 13.22
CA ALA A 23 4.14 5.89 12.34
C ALA A 23 4.98 6.53 11.22
N GLY A 24 6.15 7.08 11.55
CA GLY A 24 7.10 7.63 10.58
C GLY A 24 7.60 6.58 9.57
N THR A 25 7.89 5.37 10.04
CA THR A 25 8.28 4.24 9.18
C THR A 25 7.17 3.93 8.16
N ILE A 26 5.93 3.74 8.62
CA ILE A 26 4.78 3.46 7.75
C ILE A 26 4.54 4.60 6.75
N ALA A 27 4.71 5.86 7.18
CA ALA A 27 4.58 7.02 6.30
C ALA A 27 5.62 7.02 5.15
N VAL A 28 6.85 6.56 5.39
CA VAL A 28 7.86 6.42 4.33
C VAL A 28 7.44 5.37 3.30
N TYR A 29 6.86 4.23 3.73
CA TYR A 29 6.31 3.25 2.81
C TYR A 29 5.15 3.84 1.99
N SER A 30 4.25 4.59 2.63
CA SER A 30 3.17 5.30 1.92
C SER A 30 3.72 6.21 0.82
N PHE A 31 4.76 6.99 1.10
CA PHE A 31 5.38 7.86 0.12
C PHE A 31 5.97 7.08 -1.07
N ARG A 32 6.72 6.01 -0.80
CA ARG A 32 7.36 5.19 -1.85
C ARG A 32 6.33 4.53 -2.77
N LEU A 33 5.22 4.05 -2.22
CA LEU A 33 4.14 3.40 -2.99
C LEU A 33 3.39 4.34 -3.94
N ARG A 34 3.53 5.66 -3.77
CA ARG A 34 2.94 6.65 -4.69
C ARG A 34 3.80 6.89 -5.93
N ILE A 35 5.04 6.41 -5.95
CA ILE A 35 5.91 6.54 -7.12
C ILE A 35 5.39 5.53 -8.15
N PRO A 36 4.90 5.99 -9.31
CA PRO A 36 4.28 5.11 -10.28
C PRO A 36 5.32 4.23 -10.97
N LEU A 37 4.95 2.98 -11.23
CA LEU A 37 5.62 2.13 -12.20
C LEU A 37 5.36 2.67 -13.61
N ASN A 38 6.35 2.52 -14.48
CA ASN A 38 6.23 2.84 -15.90
C ASN A 38 5.95 1.56 -16.69
N ALA A 39 5.06 1.66 -17.68
CA ALA A 39 4.79 0.53 -18.57
C ALA A 39 6.04 0.21 -19.40
N PRO A 40 6.44 -1.07 -19.54
CA PRO A 40 7.62 -1.44 -20.30
C PRO A 40 7.44 -1.30 -21.81
N ALA A 41 6.19 -1.27 -22.28
CA ALA A 41 5.81 -1.10 -23.68
C ALA A 41 4.57 -0.20 -23.78
N THR A 42 4.35 0.36 -24.97
CA THR A 42 3.23 1.27 -25.26
C THR A 42 2.00 0.55 -25.84
N ASP A 43 1.99 -0.79 -25.83
CA ASP A 43 0.80 -1.56 -26.19
C ASP A 43 -0.30 -1.36 -25.14
N THR A 44 -1.55 -1.52 -25.57
CA THR A 44 -2.73 -1.27 -24.76
C THR A 44 -2.74 -2.15 -23.51
N THR A 45 -2.30 -3.40 -23.61
CA THR A 45 -2.30 -4.35 -22.49
C THR A 45 -1.26 -3.97 -21.43
N SER A 46 -0.01 -3.71 -21.80
CA SER A 46 1.05 -3.28 -20.87
C SER A 46 0.68 -2.02 -20.12
N LEU A 47 0.13 -1.02 -20.82
CA LEU A 47 -0.29 0.25 -20.20
C LEU A 47 -1.39 0.03 -19.15
N GLN A 48 -2.33 -0.88 -19.40
CA GLN A 48 -3.43 -1.16 -18.49
C GLN A 48 -3.00 -2.03 -17.30
N LEU A 49 -2.20 -3.06 -17.53
CA LEU A 49 -1.63 -3.87 -16.45
C LEU A 49 -0.79 -3.00 -15.50
N CYS A 50 0.00 -2.08 -16.06
CA CYS A 50 0.74 -1.08 -15.29
C CYS A 50 -0.18 -0.18 -14.46
N ARG A 51 -1.27 0.34 -15.05
CA ARG A 51 -2.26 1.16 -14.31
C ARG A 51 -2.88 0.41 -13.15
N ARG A 52 -3.29 -0.85 -13.33
CA ARG A 52 -3.88 -1.67 -12.25
C ARG A 52 -2.91 -1.94 -11.10
N LEU A 53 -1.63 -2.14 -11.40
CA LEU A 53 -0.60 -2.26 -10.37
C LEU A 53 -0.37 -0.94 -9.63
N ASN A 54 -0.34 0.18 -10.36
CA ASN A 54 -0.26 1.51 -9.76
C ASN A 54 -1.49 1.83 -8.88
N ASP A 55 -2.69 1.44 -9.31
CA ASP A 55 -3.92 1.59 -8.51
C ASP A 55 -3.84 0.77 -7.21
N SER A 56 -3.31 -0.46 -7.30
CA SER A 56 -3.08 -1.31 -6.13
C SER A 56 -2.02 -0.75 -5.18
N ALA A 57 -0.93 -0.19 -5.72
CA ALA A 57 0.11 0.48 -4.95
C ALA A 57 -0.44 1.74 -4.27
N LEU A 58 -1.23 2.55 -4.97
CA LEU A 58 -1.90 3.72 -4.42
C LEU A 58 -2.91 3.36 -3.33
N HIS A 59 -3.66 2.26 -3.49
CA HIS A 59 -4.56 1.77 -2.46
C HIS A 59 -3.79 1.47 -1.16
N LEU A 60 -2.70 0.70 -1.26
CA LEU A 60 -1.81 0.43 -0.13
C LEU A 60 -1.19 1.73 0.44
N ALA A 61 -0.83 2.69 -0.41
CA ALA A 61 -0.29 3.96 0.02
C ALA A 61 -1.28 4.77 0.88
N TYR A 62 -2.55 4.82 0.46
CA TYR A 62 -3.59 5.53 1.20
C TYR A 62 -3.98 4.82 2.50
N VAL A 63 -3.96 3.49 2.51
CA VAL A 63 -4.15 2.70 3.72
C VAL A 63 -3.00 2.92 4.71
N ALA A 64 -1.76 2.95 4.23
CA ALA A 64 -0.58 3.27 5.04
C ALA A 64 -0.60 4.69 5.60
N GLU A 65 -1.04 5.68 4.80
CA GLU A 65 -1.21 7.07 5.25
C GLU A 65 -2.23 7.14 6.39
N GLN A 66 -3.38 6.47 6.24
CA GLN A 66 -4.40 6.40 7.30
C GLN A 66 -3.86 5.73 8.57
N ALA A 67 -3.10 4.65 8.43
CA ALA A 67 -2.50 3.95 9.57
C ALA A 67 -1.49 4.83 10.31
N ALA A 68 -0.62 5.55 9.57
CA ALA A 68 0.36 6.45 10.16
C ALA A 68 -0.30 7.63 10.89
N ASP A 69 -1.30 8.26 10.28
CA ASP A 69 -2.07 9.34 10.90
C ASP A 69 -2.81 8.86 12.16
N GLU A 70 -3.39 7.65 12.11
CA GLU A 70 -4.12 7.10 13.25
C GLU A 70 -3.20 6.66 14.40
N LEU A 71 -2.00 6.14 14.11
CA LEU A 71 -0.97 5.88 15.12
C LEU A 71 -0.48 7.18 15.78
N ALA A 72 -0.33 8.26 15.01
CA ALA A 72 0.01 9.57 15.56
C ALA A 72 -1.11 10.08 16.50
N ARG A 73 -2.39 9.94 16.10
CA ARG A 73 -3.54 10.25 16.98
C ARG A 73 -3.57 9.37 18.23
N ALA A 74 -3.25 8.08 18.12
CA ALA A 74 -3.18 7.17 19.24
C ALA A 74 -2.11 7.60 20.25
N MET A 75 -0.93 7.98 19.74
CA MET A 75 0.16 8.52 20.55
C MET A 75 -0.27 9.82 21.26
N GLU A 76 -0.87 10.76 20.54
CA GLU A 76 -1.39 12.01 21.11
C GLU A 76 -2.41 11.73 22.23
N ALA A 77 -3.33 10.78 22.02
CA ALA A 77 -4.33 10.40 23.02
C ALA A 77 -3.71 9.80 24.28
N VAL A 78 -2.68 8.95 24.15
CA VAL A 78 -1.95 8.37 25.29
C VAL A 78 -1.21 9.44 26.07
N LEU A 79 -0.52 10.37 25.38
CA LEU A 79 0.16 11.50 26.04
C LEU A 79 -0.85 12.43 26.72
N ALA A 80 -1.93 12.79 26.04
CA ALA A 80 -2.98 13.63 26.60
C ALA A 80 -3.58 13.00 27.88
N TYR A 81 -3.87 11.69 27.84
CA TYR A 81 -4.34 10.96 29.01
C TYR A 81 -3.33 11.05 30.18
N ALA A 82 -2.05 10.79 29.92
CA ALA A 82 -1.01 10.80 30.94
C ALA A 82 -0.81 12.18 31.57
N TYR A 83 -0.73 13.25 30.77
CA TYR A 83 -0.55 14.61 31.26
C TYR A 83 -1.79 15.15 31.98
N ASN A 84 -2.99 14.84 31.49
CA ASN A 84 -4.23 15.18 32.17
C ASN A 84 -4.35 14.44 33.52
N GLY A 85 -3.96 13.16 33.57
CA GLY A 85 -3.91 12.36 34.79
C GLY A 85 -2.91 12.92 35.82
N ALA A 86 -1.70 13.29 35.40
CA ALA A 86 -0.71 13.91 36.27
C ALA A 86 -1.17 15.27 36.81
N THR A 87 -1.85 16.06 35.98
CA THR A 87 -2.42 17.35 36.39
C THR A 87 -3.54 17.16 37.40
N LEU A 88 -4.40 16.16 37.19
CA LEU A 88 -5.43 15.78 38.14
C LEU A 88 -4.82 15.37 39.48
N ALA A 89 -3.78 14.52 39.48
CA ALA A 89 -3.09 14.10 40.70
C ALA A 89 -2.53 15.30 41.48
N ARG A 90 -1.81 16.21 40.81
CA ARG A 90 -1.28 17.43 41.43
C ARG A 90 -2.39 18.32 41.99
N ARG A 91 -3.51 18.46 41.29
CA ARG A 91 -4.67 19.23 41.75
C ARG A 91 -5.32 18.58 42.97
N THR A 92 -5.45 17.26 43.00
CA THR A 92 -5.97 16.54 44.16
C THR A 92 -5.06 16.71 45.37
N GLU A 93 -3.73 16.70 45.19
CA GLU A 93 -2.78 17.00 46.27
C GLU A 93 -2.96 18.42 46.82
N LEU A 94 -3.09 19.43 45.95
CA LEU A 94 -3.31 20.82 46.38
C LEU A 94 -4.64 20.99 47.12
N ALA A 95 -5.71 20.33 46.65
CA ALA A 95 -7.01 20.34 47.31
C ALA A 95 -6.97 19.66 48.69
N LEU A 96 -6.22 18.57 48.85
CA LEU A 96 -6.01 17.89 50.13
C LEU A 96 -5.27 18.78 51.15
N ILE A 97 -4.45 19.73 50.68
CA ILE A 97 -3.74 20.72 51.51
C ILE A 97 -4.62 21.96 51.79
N GLY A 98 -5.87 21.97 51.30
CA GLY A 98 -6.85 23.03 51.58
C GLY A 98 -6.79 24.24 50.66
N LEU A 99 -6.09 24.15 49.53
CA LEU A 99 -6.04 25.22 48.52
C LEU A 99 -7.27 25.15 47.60
N ALA A 100 -7.78 26.31 47.18
CA ALA A 100 -8.84 26.39 46.18
C ALA A 100 -8.28 25.95 44.81
N VAL A 101 -8.97 25.03 44.14
CA VAL A 101 -8.57 24.48 42.84
C VAL A 101 -9.72 24.60 41.85
N ASP A 102 -9.46 25.22 40.71
CA ASP A 102 -10.43 25.36 39.63
C ASP A 102 -10.76 24.01 38.96
N ALA A 103 -11.90 23.97 38.25
CA ALA A 103 -12.36 22.81 37.50
C ALA A 103 -11.31 22.32 36.48
N PRO A 104 -11.21 21.00 36.23
CA PRO A 104 -10.25 20.44 35.28
C PRO A 104 -10.57 20.85 33.85
N THR A 105 -9.59 21.44 33.17
CA THR A 105 -9.59 21.70 31.73
C THR A 105 -8.52 20.82 31.07
N PRO A 106 -8.84 20.08 29.99
CA PRO A 106 -7.86 19.25 29.30
C PRO A 106 -6.73 20.12 28.74
N LEU A 107 -5.48 19.69 28.96
CA LEU A 107 -4.27 20.43 28.60
C LEU A 107 -3.85 20.24 27.14
N ILE A 108 -4.20 19.10 26.55
CA ILE A 108 -3.73 18.68 25.23
C ILE A 108 -4.94 18.24 24.40
N GLY A 109 -5.11 18.84 23.22
CA GLY A 109 -6.06 18.40 22.22
C GLY A 109 -5.51 17.23 21.39
N VAL A 110 -6.38 16.30 21.01
CA VAL A 110 -6.04 15.20 20.09
C VAL A 110 -6.50 15.61 18.69
N SER A 111 -5.67 15.34 17.68
CA SER A 111 -5.97 15.64 16.29
C SER A 111 -7.25 14.95 15.80
N THR A 112 -7.99 15.63 14.93
CA THR A 112 -9.20 15.08 14.31
C THR A 112 -8.85 14.02 13.27
N GLU A 113 -9.78 13.08 13.05
CA GLU A 113 -9.63 12.09 11.98
C GLU A 113 -9.54 12.77 10.62
N ARG A 114 -8.68 12.25 9.75
CA ARG A 114 -8.56 12.69 8.36
C ARG A 114 -9.41 11.84 7.44
N THR A 115 -10.01 12.48 6.43
CA THR A 115 -10.81 11.81 5.41
C THR A 115 -9.98 10.83 4.59
N SER A 116 -10.43 9.58 4.52
CA SER A 116 -9.82 8.54 3.68
C SER A 116 -9.89 8.90 2.19
N ARG A 117 -8.78 8.73 1.48
CA ARG A 117 -8.72 8.82 0.01
C ARG A 117 -9.11 7.49 -0.63
N THR A 118 -9.72 7.54 -1.80
CA THR A 118 -10.10 6.37 -2.60
C THR A 118 -9.38 6.36 -3.95
N VAL A 119 -9.21 5.17 -4.51
CA VAL A 119 -8.65 4.96 -5.86
C VAL A 119 -9.81 4.62 -6.80
N ALA A 120 -9.82 5.22 -7.99
CA ALA A 120 -10.80 4.89 -9.01
C ALA A 120 -10.38 3.61 -9.76
N THR A 121 -11.32 2.70 -9.99
CA THR A 121 -11.05 1.47 -10.76
C THR A 121 -11.12 1.76 -12.25
N SER A 122 -10.07 1.43 -13.01
CA SER A 122 -10.08 1.47 -14.48
C SER A 122 -10.60 0.15 -15.08
N ALA A 123 -11.48 0.23 -16.08
CA ALA A 123 -11.93 -0.92 -16.85
C ALA A 123 -10.88 -1.35 -17.89
N MET A 124 -10.86 -2.64 -18.23
CA MET A 124 -10.01 -3.18 -19.29
C MET A 124 -10.62 -2.86 -20.66
N PRO A 125 -9.89 -2.20 -21.57
CA PRO A 125 -10.29 -2.11 -22.96
C PRO A 125 -10.22 -3.48 -23.62
N ALA A 126 -11.12 -3.74 -24.57
CA ALA A 126 -11.09 -4.97 -25.36
C ALA A 126 -9.87 -4.96 -26.31
N LEU A 127 -9.30 -6.14 -26.55
CA LEU A 127 -8.30 -6.32 -27.60
C LEU A 127 -8.93 -6.03 -28.98
N PRO A 128 -8.15 -5.51 -29.94
CA PRO A 128 -8.59 -5.43 -31.34
C PRO A 128 -9.00 -6.81 -31.87
N GLN A 129 -10.00 -6.84 -32.74
CA GLN A 129 -10.49 -8.07 -33.36
C GLN A 129 -10.02 -8.26 -34.81
N ASP A 130 -9.50 -7.20 -35.42
CA ASP A 130 -8.94 -7.21 -36.77
C ASP A 130 -7.43 -7.51 -36.77
N ASP A 131 -6.96 -8.13 -37.85
CA ASP A 131 -5.57 -8.58 -38.00
C ASP A 131 -4.57 -7.43 -37.88
N ASP A 132 -4.88 -6.27 -38.47
CA ASP A 132 -4.01 -5.10 -38.48
C ASP A 132 -3.88 -4.48 -37.07
N GLY A 133 -5.00 -4.41 -36.32
CA GLY A 133 -5.00 -4.01 -34.92
C GLY A 133 -4.18 -4.94 -34.02
N ILE A 134 -4.38 -6.25 -34.16
CA ILE A 134 -3.63 -7.28 -33.41
C ILE A 134 -2.12 -7.19 -33.69
N LEU A 135 -1.74 -7.09 -34.97
CA LEU A 135 -0.34 -7.01 -35.35
C LEU A 135 0.30 -5.66 -34.98
N SER A 136 -0.48 -4.58 -34.94
CA SER A 136 -0.02 -3.28 -34.43
C SER A 136 0.32 -3.36 -32.94
N GLU A 137 -0.55 -3.96 -32.11
CA GLU A 137 -0.27 -4.20 -30.69
C GLU A 137 0.96 -5.10 -30.51
N ALA A 138 1.10 -6.15 -31.32
CA ALA A 138 2.29 -7.00 -31.33
C ALA A 138 3.58 -6.22 -31.64
N VAL A 139 3.54 -5.27 -32.58
CA VAL A 139 4.69 -4.40 -32.88
C VAL A 139 5.03 -3.52 -31.67
N LEU A 140 4.03 -2.88 -31.05
CA LEU A 140 4.24 -2.03 -29.86
C LEU A 140 4.83 -2.83 -28.69
N LEU A 141 4.32 -4.04 -28.45
CA LEU A 141 4.82 -4.94 -27.41
C LEU A 141 6.27 -5.38 -27.69
N SER A 142 6.56 -5.74 -28.95
CA SER A 142 7.90 -6.18 -29.39
C SER A 142 8.97 -5.09 -29.22
N GLY A 143 8.59 -3.82 -29.40
CA GLY A 143 9.47 -2.66 -29.30
C GLY A 143 9.70 -2.15 -27.86
N GLY A 144 9.10 -2.77 -26.85
CA GLY A 144 9.27 -2.39 -25.46
C GLY A 144 10.64 -2.71 -24.85
N LEU A 145 10.82 -2.27 -23.61
CA LEU A 145 12.01 -2.51 -22.78
C LEU A 145 12.22 -4.01 -22.53
N ASP A 146 13.46 -4.42 -22.24
CA ASP A 146 13.74 -5.84 -21.97
C ASP A 146 13.21 -6.32 -20.61
N ALA A 147 13.07 -5.41 -19.65
CA ALA A 147 12.60 -5.71 -18.30
C ALA A 147 11.83 -4.55 -17.68
N ILE A 148 10.96 -4.88 -16.72
CA ILE A 148 10.21 -3.90 -15.94
C ILE A 148 11.13 -3.32 -14.86
N ALA A 149 11.27 -1.99 -14.82
CA ALA A 149 12.03 -1.31 -13.78
C ALA A 149 11.20 -1.26 -12.48
N HIS A 150 11.54 -2.13 -11.53
CA HIS A 150 10.91 -2.19 -10.21
C HIS A 150 11.96 -2.45 -9.12
N GLN A 151 11.86 -1.73 -8.01
CA GLN A 151 12.68 -1.98 -6.83
C GLN A 151 11.82 -2.70 -5.78
N PRO A 152 12.17 -3.95 -5.40
CA PRO A 152 11.43 -4.67 -4.39
C PRO A 152 11.35 -3.90 -3.07
N VAL A 153 10.19 -3.97 -2.44
CA VAL A 153 9.95 -3.31 -1.17
C VAL A 153 10.33 -4.27 -0.04
N GLU A 154 11.41 -3.97 0.69
CA GLU A 154 11.81 -4.80 1.83
C GLU A 154 10.79 -4.71 2.97
N THR A 155 10.26 -5.85 3.42
CA THR A 155 9.24 -5.91 4.50
C THR A 155 9.84 -6.12 5.90
N ALA A 156 11.16 -6.29 6.02
CA ALA A 156 11.82 -6.53 7.31
C ALA A 156 11.61 -5.39 8.32
N GLN A 157 11.65 -4.13 7.87
CA GLN A 157 11.43 -2.98 8.76
C GLN A 157 9.99 -2.91 9.26
N LEU A 158 9.01 -3.37 8.48
CA LEU A 158 7.61 -3.44 8.91
C LEU A 158 7.38 -4.53 9.96
N ARG A 159 8.04 -5.69 9.82
CA ARG A 159 8.01 -6.74 10.85
C ARG A 159 8.64 -6.27 12.16
N ALA A 160 9.74 -5.52 12.08
CA ALA A 160 10.35 -4.89 13.26
C ALA A 160 9.43 -3.82 13.89
N ALA A 161 8.72 -3.04 13.06
CA ALA A 161 7.73 -2.06 13.53
C ALA A 161 6.53 -2.74 14.23
N SER A 162 6.04 -3.86 13.69
CA SER A 162 5.01 -4.69 14.33
C SER A 162 5.46 -5.18 15.71
N ALA A 163 6.67 -5.75 15.82
CA ALA A 163 7.23 -6.19 17.09
C ALA A 163 7.36 -5.03 18.10
N THR A 164 7.73 -3.84 17.62
CA THR A 164 7.82 -2.62 18.44
C THR A 164 6.45 -2.23 19.00
N LEU A 165 5.38 -2.33 18.21
CA LEU A 165 4.02 -2.03 18.67
C LEU A 165 3.53 -3.02 19.75
N HIS A 166 3.85 -4.31 19.59
CA HIS A 166 3.55 -5.32 20.61
C HIS A 166 4.33 -5.07 21.92
N ASP A 167 5.60 -4.66 21.82
CA ASP A 167 6.37 -4.28 23.00
C ASP A 167 5.78 -3.03 23.69
N CYS A 168 5.40 -2.01 22.90
CA CYS A 168 4.72 -0.82 23.40
C CYS A 168 3.43 -1.16 24.14
N ALA A 169 2.59 -2.06 23.59
CA ALA A 169 1.38 -2.52 24.23
C ALA A 169 1.67 -3.18 25.59
N ARG A 170 2.65 -4.09 25.64
CA ARG A 170 3.08 -4.76 26.87
C ARG A 170 3.57 -3.75 27.92
N ARG A 171 4.43 -2.81 27.53
CA ARG A 171 4.95 -1.75 28.42
C ARG A 171 3.84 -0.82 28.91
N LEU A 172 2.84 -0.55 28.08
CA LEU A 172 1.73 0.35 28.44
C LEU A 172 0.82 -0.27 29.51
N ARG A 173 0.52 -1.57 29.42
CA ARG A 173 -0.22 -2.31 30.47
C ARG A 173 0.50 -2.23 31.82
N ALA A 174 1.82 -2.33 31.81
CA ALA A 174 2.63 -2.25 33.02
C ALA A 174 2.74 -0.83 33.60
N SER A 175 2.56 0.20 32.76
CA SER A 175 2.82 1.60 33.12
C SER A 175 1.57 2.39 33.54
N VAL A 176 0.37 1.84 33.27
CA VAL A 176 -0.92 2.52 33.49
C VAL A 176 -1.94 1.51 34.03
N SER A 177 -2.53 1.77 35.21
CA SER A 177 -3.51 0.86 35.84
C SER A 177 -4.86 0.72 35.09
N SER A 178 -5.05 1.46 33.99
CA SER A 178 -6.14 1.29 33.01
C SER A 178 -5.64 1.27 31.56
N GLY A 179 -4.38 0.87 31.37
CA GLY A 179 -3.69 0.84 30.08
C GLY A 179 -4.14 -0.28 29.13
N ASP A 180 -5.02 -1.19 29.56
CA ASP A 180 -5.40 -2.37 28.80
C ASP A 180 -6.06 -2.04 27.46
N ARG A 181 -6.98 -1.07 27.45
CA ARG A 181 -7.67 -0.66 26.23
C ARG A 181 -6.71 -0.06 25.18
N PRO A 182 -5.89 0.96 25.49
CA PRO A 182 -4.94 1.47 24.51
C PRO A 182 -3.86 0.44 24.15
N ALA A 183 -3.45 -0.42 25.09
CA ALA A 183 -2.51 -1.51 24.78
C ALA A 183 -3.10 -2.52 23.78
N ALA A 184 -4.37 -2.90 23.94
CA ALA A 184 -5.04 -3.79 23.00
C ALA A 184 -5.17 -3.16 21.60
N THR A 185 -5.36 -1.84 21.50
CA THR A 185 -5.31 -1.12 20.23
C THR A 185 -3.92 -1.25 19.58
N PHE A 186 -2.83 -1.03 20.31
CA PHE A 186 -1.47 -1.17 19.77
C PHE A 186 -1.11 -2.60 19.39
N ASP A 187 -1.55 -3.60 20.16
CA ASP A 187 -1.39 -5.01 19.77
C ASP A 187 -2.13 -5.33 18.47
N HIS A 188 -3.35 -4.83 18.32
CA HIS A 188 -4.13 -5.03 17.11
C HIS A 188 -3.53 -4.30 15.90
N PHE A 189 -2.94 -3.10 16.09
CA PHE A 189 -2.10 -2.44 15.09
C PHE A 189 -0.86 -3.25 14.73
N GLY A 190 -0.15 -3.80 15.72
CA GLY A 190 1.01 -4.68 15.49
C GLY A 190 0.65 -5.89 14.63
N GLY A 191 -0.47 -6.53 14.93
CA GLY A 191 -1.03 -7.61 14.11
C GLY A 191 -1.30 -7.15 12.67
N TRP A 192 -2.07 -6.08 12.50
CA TRP A 192 -2.41 -5.54 11.18
C TRP A 192 -1.17 -5.18 10.32
N VAL A 193 -0.13 -4.59 10.92
CA VAL A 193 1.10 -4.24 10.19
C VAL A 193 1.74 -5.47 9.55
N ASP A 194 1.75 -6.61 10.25
CA ASP A 194 2.36 -7.85 9.77
C ASP A 194 1.40 -8.66 8.86
N SER A 195 0.18 -8.93 9.33
CA SER A 195 -0.78 -9.81 8.66
C SER A 195 -1.43 -9.21 7.42
N ASP A 196 -1.62 -7.89 7.40
CA ASP A 196 -2.37 -7.22 6.34
C ASP A 196 -1.48 -6.32 5.49
N PHE A 197 -0.75 -5.39 6.11
CA PHE A 197 0.01 -4.40 5.35
C PHE A 197 1.28 -5.00 4.72
N ALA A 198 2.15 -5.65 5.51
CA ALA A 198 3.35 -6.30 4.98
C ALA A 198 2.99 -7.43 4.00
N SER A 199 1.98 -8.24 4.32
CA SER A 199 1.47 -9.27 3.41
C SER A 199 0.89 -8.69 2.11
N GLY A 200 0.25 -7.51 2.16
CA GLY A 200 -0.20 -6.77 0.99
C GLY A 200 0.97 -6.35 0.09
N LEU A 201 2.05 -5.84 0.67
CA LEU A 201 3.28 -5.50 -0.08
C LEU A 201 3.91 -6.72 -0.73
N ASP A 202 4.02 -7.84 -0.01
CA ASP A 202 4.54 -9.09 -0.56
C ASP A 202 3.65 -9.64 -1.70
N ARG A 203 2.34 -9.35 -1.70
CA ARG A 203 1.44 -9.69 -2.83
C ARG A 203 1.65 -8.77 -4.02
N LEU A 204 1.83 -7.46 -3.79
CA LEU A 204 2.12 -6.51 -4.86
C LEU A 204 3.44 -6.85 -5.57
N ASP A 205 4.49 -7.14 -4.80
CA ASP A 205 5.81 -7.48 -5.34
C ASP A 205 5.79 -8.77 -6.16
N ARG A 206 5.06 -9.79 -5.69
CA ARG A 206 4.80 -11.02 -6.45
C ARG A 206 4.00 -10.76 -7.73
N ALA A 207 3.01 -9.87 -7.69
CA ALA A 207 2.23 -9.53 -8.88
C ALA A 207 3.10 -8.84 -9.94
N ILE A 208 3.99 -7.92 -9.53
CA ILE A 208 4.94 -7.25 -10.43
C ILE A 208 5.93 -8.26 -11.02
N THR A 209 6.48 -9.15 -10.18
CA THR A 209 7.40 -10.21 -10.62
C THR A 209 6.73 -11.15 -11.62
N SER A 210 5.51 -11.60 -11.31
CA SER A 210 4.71 -12.43 -12.21
C SER A 210 4.44 -11.74 -13.54
N TRP A 211 4.02 -10.47 -13.51
CA TRP A 211 3.80 -9.67 -14.72
C TRP A 211 5.09 -9.52 -15.55
N SER A 212 6.25 -9.29 -14.91
CA SER A 212 7.53 -9.19 -15.61
C SER A 212 7.89 -10.48 -16.36
N VAL A 213 7.62 -11.65 -15.78
CA VAL A 213 7.85 -12.95 -16.44
C VAL A 213 6.90 -13.13 -17.62
N THR A 214 5.60 -12.85 -17.43
CA THR A 214 4.61 -12.99 -18.50
C THR A 214 4.84 -11.98 -19.62
N TYR A 215 5.30 -10.76 -19.30
CA TYR A 215 5.70 -9.75 -20.27
C TYR A 215 6.88 -10.22 -21.13
N ALA A 216 7.95 -10.73 -20.51
CA ALA A 216 9.11 -11.21 -21.24
C ALA A 216 8.75 -12.36 -22.19
N LYS A 217 7.91 -13.29 -21.73
CA LYS A 217 7.37 -14.38 -22.56
C LYS A 217 6.55 -13.84 -23.74
N ALA A 218 5.56 -12.98 -23.48
CA ALA A 218 4.69 -12.44 -24.51
C ALA A 218 5.47 -11.64 -25.56
N ARG A 219 6.46 -10.85 -25.13
CA ARG A 219 7.36 -10.10 -26.02
C ARG A 219 8.13 -11.02 -26.97
N ASP A 220 8.68 -12.12 -26.46
CA ASP A 220 9.40 -13.10 -27.29
C ASP A 220 8.47 -13.77 -28.32
N GLU A 221 7.27 -14.18 -27.89
CA GLU A 221 6.28 -14.84 -28.75
C GLU A 221 5.76 -13.94 -29.88
N VAL A 222 5.59 -12.63 -29.62
CA VAL A 222 5.12 -11.68 -30.64
C VAL A 222 6.23 -11.15 -31.56
N GLN A 223 7.51 -11.38 -31.23
CA GLN A 223 8.65 -10.86 -32.01
C GLN A 223 8.62 -11.35 -33.47
N GLY A 224 8.30 -12.63 -33.68
CA GLY A 224 8.16 -13.23 -35.02
C GLY A 224 7.04 -12.56 -35.84
N PRO A 225 5.78 -12.60 -35.36
CA PRO A 225 4.65 -11.93 -36.00
C PRO A 225 4.88 -10.43 -36.27
N ALA A 226 5.43 -9.69 -35.32
CA ALA A 226 5.73 -8.26 -35.46
C ALA A 226 6.74 -7.99 -36.59
N ASN A 227 7.75 -8.85 -36.75
CA ASN A 227 8.73 -8.73 -37.82
C ASN A 227 8.15 -9.05 -39.21
N ILE A 228 7.17 -9.95 -39.30
CA ILE A 228 6.43 -10.23 -40.55
C ILE A 228 5.60 -9.01 -40.93
N TYR A 229 4.85 -8.46 -39.97
CA TYR A 229 4.01 -7.29 -40.21
C TYR A 229 4.80 -6.05 -40.60
N ARG A 230 5.92 -5.76 -39.91
CA ARG A 230 6.83 -4.66 -40.28
C ARG A 230 7.38 -4.80 -41.70
N ARG A 231 7.77 -6.01 -42.11
CA ARG A 231 8.25 -6.27 -43.48
C ARG A 231 7.16 -6.07 -44.52
N TRP A 232 5.95 -6.54 -44.23
CA TRP A 232 4.80 -6.35 -45.09
C TRP A 232 4.44 -4.85 -45.24
N LEU A 233 4.41 -4.08 -44.15
CA LEU A 233 4.15 -2.63 -44.19
C LEU A 233 5.16 -1.88 -45.06
N VAL A 234 6.44 -2.22 -44.97
CA VAL A 234 7.50 -1.61 -45.78
C VAL A 234 7.31 -1.91 -47.27
N ALA A 235 6.97 -3.15 -47.62
CA ALA A 235 6.73 -3.56 -48.99
C ALA A 235 5.43 -3.00 -49.57
N ALA A 236 4.36 -2.94 -48.77
CA ALA A 236 3.10 -2.29 -49.12
C ALA A 236 3.31 -0.79 -49.40
N ALA A 237 4.11 -0.10 -48.57
CA ALA A 237 4.50 1.30 -48.81
C ALA A 237 5.30 1.48 -50.11
N ALA A 238 6.07 0.46 -50.51
CA ALA A 238 6.80 0.42 -51.77
C ALA A 238 5.94 -0.02 -52.98
N SER A 239 4.63 -0.24 -52.79
CA SER A 239 3.70 -0.76 -53.83
C SER A 239 4.12 -2.09 -54.44
N ALA A 240 4.83 -2.93 -53.68
CA ALA A 240 5.18 -4.28 -54.11
C ALA A 240 3.98 -5.23 -53.95
N ASP A 241 3.77 -6.11 -54.93
CA ASP A 241 2.76 -7.17 -54.83
C ASP A 241 3.24 -8.23 -53.83
N GLN A 242 2.44 -8.47 -52.78
CA GLN A 242 2.84 -9.35 -51.69
C GLN A 242 1.65 -10.14 -51.16
N ASP A 243 1.89 -11.43 -50.94
CA ASP A 243 0.89 -12.35 -50.42
C ASP A 243 0.52 -11.99 -48.96
N ARG A 244 -0.76 -11.68 -48.74
CA ARG A 244 -1.32 -11.36 -47.42
C ARG A 244 -1.51 -12.61 -46.56
N SER A 245 -1.39 -13.81 -47.12
CA SER A 245 -1.59 -15.07 -46.38
C SER A 245 -0.66 -15.21 -45.17
N GLU A 246 0.60 -14.77 -45.30
CA GLU A 246 1.57 -14.77 -44.20
C GLU A 246 1.20 -13.79 -43.07
N VAL A 247 0.55 -12.67 -43.41
CA VAL A 247 0.07 -11.67 -42.45
C VAL A 247 -1.08 -12.24 -41.63
N GLY A 248 -2.05 -12.91 -42.27
CA GLY A 248 -3.14 -13.57 -41.55
C GLY A 248 -2.64 -14.66 -40.60
N ALA A 249 -1.70 -15.50 -41.03
CA ALA A 249 -1.08 -16.50 -40.17
C ALA A 249 -0.28 -15.89 -39.00
N ALA A 250 0.38 -14.74 -39.23
CA ALA A 250 1.05 -13.99 -38.17
C ALA A 250 0.05 -13.41 -37.17
N ALA A 251 -1.08 -12.86 -37.63
CA ALA A 251 -2.12 -12.29 -36.79
C ALA A 251 -2.72 -13.33 -35.84
N VAL A 252 -3.00 -14.55 -36.32
CA VAL A 252 -3.50 -15.63 -35.46
C VAL A 252 -2.54 -15.98 -34.33
N ARG A 253 -1.23 -16.05 -34.61
CA ARG A 253 -0.20 -16.32 -33.58
C ARG A 253 -0.08 -15.17 -32.58
N ALA A 254 -0.05 -13.92 -33.08
CA ALA A 254 -0.01 -12.74 -32.23
C ALA A 254 -1.26 -12.64 -31.34
N CYS A 255 -2.43 -12.95 -31.89
CA CYS A 255 -3.69 -12.97 -31.17
C CYS A 255 -3.65 -13.92 -29.97
N ALA A 256 -3.16 -15.15 -30.17
CA ALA A 256 -3.01 -16.12 -29.09
C ALA A 256 -2.08 -15.62 -27.96
N ALA A 257 -0.91 -15.10 -28.31
CA ALA A 257 0.06 -14.56 -27.35
C ALA A 257 -0.50 -13.34 -26.58
N LEU A 258 -1.16 -12.41 -27.27
CA LEU A 258 -1.77 -11.23 -26.65
C LEU A 258 -2.96 -11.60 -25.75
N HIS A 259 -3.76 -12.60 -26.11
CA HIS A 259 -4.82 -13.10 -25.25
C HIS A 259 -4.25 -13.71 -23.96
N GLU A 260 -3.22 -14.55 -24.07
CA GLU A 260 -2.53 -15.11 -22.89
C GLU A 260 -1.95 -13.98 -22.02
N TYR A 261 -1.28 -13.01 -22.64
CA TYR A 261 -0.73 -11.84 -21.93
C TYR A 261 -1.81 -11.02 -21.23
N SER A 262 -2.94 -10.77 -21.89
CA SER A 262 -4.07 -10.02 -21.31
C SER A 262 -4.72 -10.73 -20.13
N ALA A 263 -4.62 -12.07 -20.08
CA ALA A 263 -5.12 -12.90 -19.00
C ALA A 263 -4.19 -12.93 -17.77
N THR A 264 -3.07 -12.18 -17.78
CA THR A 264 -2.15 -12.08 -16.64
C THR A 264 -2.91 -11.71 -15.37
N PRO A 265 -2.85 -12.54 -14.31
CA PRO A 265 -3.61 -12.30 -13.09
C PRO A 265 -2.99 -11.17 -12.27
N ILE A 266 -3.50 -9.95 -12.45
CA ILE A 266 -3.20 -8.81 -11.58
C ILE A 266 -4.38 -8.63 -10.62
N GLY A 267 -4.37 -9.40 -9.53
CA GLY A 267 -5.39 -9.29 -8.49
C GLY A 267 -5.34 -7.92 -7.81
N ALA A 268 -6.50 -7.43 -7.36
CA ALA A 268 -6.52 -6.29 -6.45
C ALA A 268 -5.82 -6.71 -5.15
N VAL A 269 -4.85 -5.90 -4.70
CA VAL A 269 -4.16 -6.17 -3.45
C VAL A 269 -5.07 -5.76 -2.30
N ALA A 270 -5.78 -6.75 -1.75
CA ALA A 270 -6.63 -6.53 -0.58
C ALA A 270 -5.76 -6.23 0.65
N CYS A 271 -6.06 -5.11 1.32
CA CYS A 271 -5.51 -4.75 2.61
C CYS A 271 -6.67 -4.28 3.49
N ALA A 272 -6.81 -4.83 4.69
CA ALA A 272 -7.85 -4.41 5.62
C ALA A 272 -7.63 -2.95 6.03
N ALA A 273 -8.72 -2.26 6.37
CA ALA A 273 -8.61 -0.92 6.95
C ALA A 273 -7.80 -0.99 8.26
N PRO A 274 -6.97 0.03 8.55
CA PRO A 274 -6.19 0.02 9.77
C PRO A 274 -7.11 0.16 10.99
N PRO A 275 -6.65 -0.32 12.15
CA PRO A 275 -7.41 -0.20 13.40
C PRO A 275 -7.64 1.26 13.77
N ARG A 276 -8.69 1.56 14.54
CA ARG A 276 -9.04 2.94 14.91
C ARG A 276 -9.11 3.13 16.41
N VAL A 277 -8.57 4.25 16.89
CA VAL A 277 -8.63 4.67 18.28
C VAL A 277 -10.07 5.03 18.64
N GLY A 278 -10.52 4.55 19.79
CA GLY A 278 -11.86 4.87 20.32
C GLY A 278 -13.00 4.01 19.79
N HIS A 279 -12.80 3.23 18.73
CA HIS A 279 -13.77 2.23 18.29
C HIS A 279 -13.73 0.98 19.19
N PRO A 280 -14.87 0.30 19.42
CA PRO A 280 -14.88 -0.98 20.09
C PRO A 280 -14.08 -2.00 19.28
N LEU A 281 -13.21 -2.76 19.95
CA LEU A 281 -12.57 -3.93 19.35
C LEU A 281 -13.67 -4.96 19.06
N PRO A 282 -13.66 -5.64 17.89
CA PRO A 282 -14.61 -6.70 17.59
C PRO A 282 -14.49 -7.89 18.55
#